data_AF-A0A1H9X2I0-F1
#
_entry.id   AF-A0A1H9X2I0-F1
#
_cell.length_a   1.000
_cell.length_b   1.000
_cell.length_c   1.000
_cell.angle_alpha   90.00
_cell.angle_beta   90.00
_cell.angle_gamma   90.00
#
_symmetry.space_group_name_H-M   'P 1'
#
loop_
_entity.id
_entity.type
_entity.pdbx_description
1 polymer ?
#
loop_
_entity_poly.entity_id
_entity_poly.type
_entity_poly.pdbx_seq_one_letter_code
_entity_poly.pdbx_strand_id
1 'polypeptide(L)'
;MPGDLITVSDPATGQEWRLLTDFTSPGESWLVLDRCPECGTEVPVVRIACLADLGDYLAPETDLVLDDEAGDPSVHGAGCALVPSH
;
A
#
# COMPACT_ATOMS: atom_id res chain seq x y z
N MET A 1 -2.44 -18.87 -1.60
CA MET A 1 -3.58 -18.26 -0.89
C MET A 1 -3.42 -16.75 -1.02
N PRO A 2 -4.48 -15.97 -1.26
CA PRO A 2 -4.37 -14.51 -1.15
C PRO A 2 -4.02 -14.11 0.29
N GLY A 3 -3.31 -13.00 0.44
CA GLY A 3 -3.04 -12.33 1.72
C GLY A 3 -4.30 -12.16 2.57
N ASP A 4 -4.16 -12.16 3.90
CA ASP A 4 -5.23 -11.65 4.75
C ASP A 4 -5.25 -10.13 4.64
N LEU A 5 -6.44 -9.56 4.39
CA LEU A 5 -6.64 -8.13 4.32
C LEU A 5 -7.05 -7.62 5.70
N ILE A 6 -6.21 -6.77 6.28
CA ILE A 6 -6.44 -6.12 7.57
C ILE A 6 -6.88 -4.67 7.29
N THR A 7 -7.90 -4.20 7.98
CA THR A 7 -8.29 -2.78 7.94
C THR A 7 -8.01 -2.16 9.30
N VAL A 8 -7.25 -1.07 9.30
CA VAL A 8 -6.95 -0.26 10.49
C VAL A 8 -7.66 1.07 10.31
N SER A 9 -8.47 1.47 11.26
CA SER A 9 -9.19 2.74 11.22
C SER A 9 -8.75 3.62 12.39
N ASP A 10 -8.42 4.88 12.13
CA ASP A 10 -8.20 5.88 13.17
C ASP A 10 -9.55 6.46 13.62
N PRO A 11 -9.97 6.26 14.88
CA PRO A 11 -11.28 6.68 15.34
C PRO A 11 -11.39 8.20 15.54
N ALA A 12 -10.28 8.94 15.59
CA ALA A 12 -10.28 10.38 15.83
C ALA A 12 -10.49 11.18 14.54
N THR A 13 -9.93 10.69 13.43
CA THR A 13 -9.99 11.31 12.09
C THR A 13 -10.95 10.58 11.16
N GLY A 14 -11.32 9.33 11.47
CA GLY A 14 -12.13 8.47 10.61
C GLY A 14 -11.37 7.91 9.41
N GLN A 15 -10.05 8.03 9.40
CA GLN A 15 -9.22 7.55 8.31
C GLN A 15 -9.07 6.02 8.37
N GLU A 16 -9.03 5.36 7.21
CA GLU A 16 -8.91 3.92 7.10
C GLU A 16 -7.73 3.53 6.22
N TRP A 17 -6.99 2.51 6.66
CA TRP A 17 -5.85 1.94 5.95
C TRP A 17 -6.05 0.45 5.76
N ARG A 18 -5.71 -0.01 4.56
CA ARG A 18 -5.83 -1.41 4.17
C ARG A 18 -4.44 -2.02 4.09
N LEU A 19 -4.20 -3.07 4.84
CA LEU A 19 -2.92 -3.75 4.89
C LEU A 19 -3.07 -5.18 4.37
N LEU A 20 -2.17 -5.58 3.48
CA LEU A 20 -2.10 -6.94 2.97
C LEU A 20 -0.87 -7.63 3.55
N THR A 21 -1.04 -8.82 4.13
CA THR A 21 0.10 -9.62 4.59
C THR A 21 0.91 -10.15 3.41
N ASP A 22 2.21 -9.88 3.39
CA ASP A 22 3.11 -10.45 2.38
C ASP A 22 3.46 -11.90 2.78
N PHE A 23 3.04 -12.86 1.94
CA PHE A 23 3.41 -14.28 2.10
C PHE A 23 4.59 -14.69 1.22
N THR A 24 5.08 -13.80 0.33
CA THR A 24 6.18 -14.12 -0.59
C THR A 24 7.54 -14.08 0.11
N SER A 25 7.66 -13.28 1.17
CA SER A 25 8.83 -13.23 2.04
C SER A 25 8.46 -13.68 3.46
N PRO A 26 8.93 -14.86 3.93
CA PRO A 26 8.68 -15.28 5.31
C PRO A 26 9.41 -14.34 6.28
N GLY A 27 8.65 -13.39 6.83
CA GLY A 27 9.13 -12.35 7.74
C GLY A 27 8.14 -11.18 7.80
N GLU A 28 6.95 -11.45 8.36
CA GLU A 28 5.98 -10.49 8.93
C GLU A 28 6.01 -9.06 8.38
N SER A 29 5.95 -8.88 7.06
CA SER A 29 5.85 -7.56 6.44
C SER A 29 4.44 -7.35 5.91
N TRP A 30 3.93 -6.15 6.09
CA TRP A 30 2.62 -5.73 5.62
C TRP A 30 2.79 -4.71 4.50
N LEU A 31 1.99 -4.86 3.47
CA LEU A 31 1.86 -3.88 2.39
C LEU A 31 0.68 -2.97 2.71
N VAL A 32 0.95 -1.70 2.95
CA VAL A 32 -0.10 -0.69 3.05
C VAL A 32 -0.58 -0.37 1.65
N LEU A 33 -1.89 -0.47 1.44
CA LEU A 33 -2.55 -0.19 0.18
C LEU A 33 -3.11 1.22 0.19
N ASP A 34 -2.95 1.92 -0.92
CA ASP A 34 -3.67 3.15 -1.21
C ASP A 34 -4.15 3.13 -2.67
N ARG A 35 -5.02 4.08 -3.03
CA ARG A 35 -5.50 4.21 -4.41
C ARG A 35 -4.46 4.93 -5.25
N CYS A 36 -4.08 4.29 -6.33
CA CYS A 36 -3.31 4.92 -7.39
C CYS A 36 -4.07 6.18 -7.89
N PRO A 37 -3.44 7.37 -7.88
CA PRO A 37 -4.12 8.60 -8.29
C PRO A 37 -4.49 8.62 -9.78
N GLU A 38 -3.81 7.82 -10.61
CA GLU A 38 -4.07 7.76 -12.05
C GLU A 38 -5.18 6.77 -12.42
N CYS A 39 -5.12 5.53 -11.91
CA CYS A 39 -6.06 4.47 -12.30
C CYS A 39 -7.11 4.14 -11.23
N GLY A 40 -6.98 4.66 -10.01
CA GLY A 40 -7.90 4.41 -8.90
C GLY A 40 -7.83 2.99 -8.31
N THR A 41 -7.03 2.10 -8.89
CA THR A 41 -6.79 0.75 -8.37
C THR A 41 -6.03 0.83 -7.05
N GLU A 42 -6.34 -0.08 -6.14
CA GLU A 42 -5.57 -0.23 -4.91
C GLU A 42 -4.22 -0.87 -5.20
N VAL A 43 -3.16 -0.17 -4.83
CA VAL A 43 -1.78 -0.58 -5.05
C VAL A 43 -1.01 -0.51 -3.74
N PRO A 44 -0.03 -1.40 -3.52
CA PRO A 44 0.87 -1.29 -2.37
C PRO A 44 1.68 -0.01 -2.52
N VAL A 45 1.65 0.87 -1.52
CA VAL A 45 2.40 2.14 -1.54
C VAL A 45 3.58 2.13 -0.59
N VAL A 46 3.53 1.31 0.46
CA VAL A 46 4.65 1.14 1.40
C VAL A 46 4.64 -0.25 2.02
N ARG A 47 5.83 -0.81 2.25
CA ARG A 47 6.04 -2.02 3.03
C ARG A 47 6.47 -1.67 4.45
N ILE A 48 5.77 -2.18 5.45
CA ILE A 48 6.06 -1.99 6.88
C ILE A 48 6.41 -3.31 7.56
N ALA A 49 7.28 -3.27 8.56
CA ALA A 49 7.74 -4.46 9.30
C ALA A 49 6.96 -4.68 10.61
N CYS A 50 6.17 -3.70 11.06
CA CYS A 50 5.19 -3.81 12.14
C CYS A 50 4.15 -2.68 12.07
N LEU A 51 3.03 -2.83 12.78
CA LEU A 51 2.01 -1.78 12.89
C LEU A 51 2.52 -0.48 13.54
N ALA A 52 3.63 -0.52 14.29
CA ALA A 52 4.21 0.71 14.85
C ALA A 52 4.80 1.59 13.73
N ASP A 53 5.43 0.98 12.72
CA ASP A 53 5.98 1.71 11.57
C ASP A 53 4.88 2.41 10.77
N LEU A 54 3.64 1.90 10.79
CA LEU A 54 2.49 2.56 10.16
C LEU A 54 2.37 4.00 10.67
N GLY A 55 2.48 4.22 11.99
CA GLY A 55 2.36 5.55 12.58
C GLY A 55 3.36 6.57 12.04
N ASP A 56 4.59 6.15 11.74
CA ASP A 56 5.64 7.02 11.16
C ASP A 56 5.33 7.41 9.70
N TYR A 57 4.68 6.54 8.94
CA TYR A 57 4.24 6.84 7.57
C TYR A 57 2.95 7.68 7.50
N LEU A 58 2.15 7.68 8.56
CA LEU A 58 0.86 8.40 8.63
C LEU A 58 0.99 9.88 9.00
N ALA A 59 2.20 10.36 9.30
CA ALA A 59 2.42 11.78 9.50
C ALA A 59 2.05 12.54 8.20
N PRO A 60 1.17 13.57 8.26
CA PRO A 60 0.66 14.28 7.08
C PRO A 60 1.74 15.03 6.27
N GLU A 61 2.96 15.06 6.77
CA GLU A 61 4.16 15.62 6.16
C GLU A 61 5.02 14.59 5.41
N THR A 62 4.65 13.30 5.45
CA THR A 62 5.35 12.25 4.72
C THR A 62 4.88 12.25 3.27
N ASP A 63 5.72 12.77 2.38
CA ASP A 63 5.64 12.47 0.94
C ASP A 63 5.71 10.94 0.79
N LEU A 64 4.58 10.33 0.41
CA LEU A 64 4.49 8.89 0.18
C LEU A 64 5.34 8.54 -1.04
N VAL A 65 6.56 8.07 -0.78
CA VAL A 65 7.37 7.45 -1.81
C VAL A 65 6.76 6.10 -2.09
N LEU A 66 6.18 5.97 -3.28
CA LEU A 66 5.66 4.71 -3.80
C LEU A 66 6.75 3.63 -3.72
N ASP A 67 6.43 2.52 -3.06
CA ASP A 67 7.27 1.33 -3.02
C ASP A 67 7.56 0.82 -4.45
N ASP A 68 8.64 0.06 -4.64
CA ASP A 68 9.00 -0.50 -5.95
C ASP A 68 7.88 -1.41 -6.49
N GLU A 69 7.15 -2.10 -5.60
CA GLU A 69 5.99 -2.91 -5.96
C GLU A 69 4.79 -2.08 -6.43
N ALA A 70 4.70 -0.82 -6.01
CA ALA A 70 3.73 0.13 -6.56
C ALA A 70 4.05 0.47 -8.02
N GLY A 71 5.26 0.23 -8.50
CA GLY A 71 5.65 0.40 -9.90
C GLY A 71 5.28 -0.81 -10.78
N ASP A 72 4.82 -1.92 -10.19
CA ASP A 72 4.54 -3.15 -10.94
C ASP A 72 3.26 -3.00 -11.78
N PRO A 73 3.31 -3.15 -13.12
CA PRO A 73 2.14 -2.96 -13.97
C PRO A 73 1.01 -3.98 -13.71
N SER A 74 1.31 -5.11 -13.07
CA SER A 74 0.33 -6.16 -12.77
C SER A 74 -0.63 -5.78 -11.64
N VAL A 75 -0.25 -4.80 -10.79
CA VAL A 75 -1.12 -4.30 -9.71
C VAL A 75 -1.93 -3.06 -10.12
N HIS A 76 -1.70 -2.52 -11.33
CA HIS A 76 -2.43 -1.36 -11.85
C HIS A 76 -3.56 -1.72 -12.81
N GLY A 77 -4.48 -0.77 -12.99
CA GLY A 77 -5.47 -0.84 -14.07
C GLY A 77 -4.83 -0.70 -15.46
N ALA A 78 -5.47 -1.29 -16.48
CA ALA A 78 -5.01 -1.17 -17.86
C ALA A 78 -4.93 0.29 -18.30
N GLY A 79 -3.75 0.72 -18.78
CA GLY A 79 -3.51 2.09 -19.24
C GLY A 79 -3.15 3.10 -18.14
N CYS A 80 -2.78 2.63 -16.94
CA CYS A 80 -2.25 3.51 -15.89
C CYS A 80 -0.97 4.23 -16.34
N ALA A 81 -0.91 5.56 -16.18
CA ALA A 81 0.21 6.38 -16.63
C ALA A 81 1.44 6.33 -15.69
N LEU A 82 1.26 5.83 -14.46
CA LEU A 82 2.36 5.65 -13.50
C LEU A 82 3.23 4.43 -13.80
N VAL A 83 2.80 3.56 -14.72
CA VAL A 83 3.59 2.40 -15.17
C VAL A 83 3.97 2.57 -16.63
N PRO A 84 5.24 2.34 -17.02
CA PRO A 84 5.62 2.38 -18.42
C PRO A 84 4.85 1.31 -19.19
N SER A 85 4.15 1.74 -20.25
CA SER A 85 3.48 0.82 -21.17
C SER A 85 4.55 0.01 -21.90
N HIS A 86 4.60 -1.31 -21.66
CA HIS A 86 5.50 -2.22 -22.37
C HIS A 86 4.91 -2.67 -23.71
#